data_AF-A0A949U7F9-F1
#
_entry.id   AF-A0A949U7F9-F1
#
_cell.length_a   1.000
_cell.length_b   1.000
_cell.length_c   1.000
_cell.angle_alpha   90.00
_cell.angle_beta   90.00
_cell.angle_gamma   90.00
#
_symmetry.space_group_name_H-M   'P 1'
#
loop_
_entity.id
_entity.type
_entity.pdbx_description
1 polymer ?
#
loop_
_entity_poly.entity_id
_entity_poly.type
_entity_poly.pdbx_seq_one_letter_code
_entity_poly.pdbx_strand_id
1 'polypeptide(L)'
;MAKPKKNGYTNGHNGHNGNSDGEIELRWHRLHLGLYARVAKRLHVNPSYVSRVARGKRQSEDVRKALLNELARINQTKPDFGISRRMTRNA
;
A
#
# COMPACT_ATOMS: atom_id res chain seq x y z
N MET A 1 19.21 19.62 41.84
CA MET A 1 19.19 19.78 40.37
C MET A 1 19.71 18.49 39.73
N ALA A 2 18.82 17.66 39.20
CA ALA A 2 19.18 16.38 38.58
C ALA A 2 19.46 16.57 37.08
N LYS A 3 20.58 16.03 36.58
CA LYS A 3 20.91 16.02 35.14
C LYS A 3 20.04 14.99 34.40
N PRO A 4 19.50 15.27 33.20
CA PRO A 4 18.78 14.27 32.43
C PRO A 4 19.74 13.20 31.89
N LYS A 5 19.38 11.92 32.06
CA LYS A 5 20.07 10.79 31.42
C LYS A 5 19.79 10.84 29.90
N LYS A 6 20.86 10.85 29.10
CA LYS A 6 20.77 10.67 27.64
C LYS A 6 20.39 9.22 27.35
N ASN A 7 19.13 8.96 27.02
CA ASN A 7 18.73 7.70 26.40
C ASN A 7 19.17 7.71 24.94
N GLY A 8 20.41 7.29 24.69
CA GLY A 8 20.87 6.95 23.35
C GLY A 8 20.22 5.65 22.90
N TYR A 9 19.17 5.75 22.07
CA TYR A 9 18.69 4.61 21.31
C TYR A 9 19.61 4.42 20.10
N THR A 10 20.73 3.74 20.30
CA THR A 10 21.53 3.19 19.20
C THR A 10 20.86 1.90 18.74
N ASN A 11 20.03 1.97 17.70
CA ASN A 11 19.65 0.76 16.95
C ASN A 11 20.47 0.71 15.67
N GLY A 12 21.64 0.07 15.80
CA GLY A 12 22.34 -0.48 14.66
C GLY A 12 21.44 -1.49 13.96
N HIS A 13 21.02 -1.19 12.75
CA HIS A 13 20.40 -2.18 11.88
C HIS A 13 21.49 -2.71 10.94
N ASN A 14 22.21 -3.70 11.45
CA ASN A 14 23.02 -4.61 10.65
C ASN A 14 22.12 -5.38 9.67
N GLY A 15 22.65 -5.59 8.47
CA GLY A 15 21.93 -6.02 7.28
C GLY A 15 21.13 -7.32 7.42
N HIS A 16 19.98 -7.35 6.74
CA HIS A 16 19.26 -8.56 6.39
C HIS A 16 18.97 -8.51 4.89
N ASN A 17 19.79 -9.23 4.12
CA ASN A 17 19.75 -9.30 2.67
C ASN A 17 19.12 -10.66 2.31
N GLY A 18 17.86 -10.68 1.85
CA GLY A 18 17.22 -11.91 1.35
C GLY A 18 15.68 -12.00 1.39
N ASN A 19 15.00 -11.29 2.32
CA ASN A 19 13.53 -11.39 2.51
C ASN A 19 12.78 -10.05 2.38
N SER A 20 13.46 -8.95 2.06
CA SER A 20 12.84 -7.62 1.96
C SER A 20 11.83 -7.51 0.84
N ASP A 21 12.14 -8.08 -0.32
CA ASP A 21 11.41 -7.79 -1.56
C ASP A 21 10.03 -8.47 -1.56
N GLY A 22 9.97 -9.74 -1.14
CA GLY A 22 8.71 -10.46 -0.97
C GLY A 22 7.82 -9.85 0.13
N GLU A 23 8.40 -9.40 1.24
CA GLU A 23 7.65 -8.72 2.30
C GLU A 23 7.07 -7.37 1.84
N ILE A 24 7.80 -6.63 1.01
CA ILE A 24 7.30 -5.39 0.40
C ILE A 24 6.16 -5.71 -0.58
N GLU A 25 6.25 -6.79 -1.36
CA GLU A 25 5.19 -7.25 -2.25
C GLU A 25 3.91 -7.63 -1.51
N LEU A 26 4.03 -8.44 -0.45
CA LEU A 26 2.88 -8.84 0.37
C LEU A 26 2.23 -7.63 1.04
N ARG A 27 3.01 -6.64 1.50
CA ARG A 27 2.49 -5.38 2.04
C ARG A 27 1.71 -4.58 1.01
N TRP A 28 2.23 -4.45 -0.21
CA TRP A 28 1.53 -3.76 -1.30
C TRP A 28 0.24 -4.50 -1.69
N HIS A 29 0.29 -5.82 -1.84
CA HIS A 29 -0.88 -6.64 -2.17
C HIS A 29 -2.00 -6.51 -1.12
N ARG A 30 -1.64 -6.46 0.17
CA ARG A 30 -2.59 -6.28 1.28
C ARG A 30 -3.39 -4.97 1.17
N LEU A 31 -2.86 -3.94 0.49
CA LEU A 31 -3.62 -2.71 0.26
C LEU A 31 -4.85 -2.97 -0.61
N HIS A 32 -4.79 -3.86 -1.60
CA HIS A 32 -5.93 -4.18 -2.46
C HIS A 32 -7.08 -4.86 -1.70
N LEU A 33 -6.77 -5.71 -0.71
CA LEU A 33 -7.78 -6.41 0.10
C LEU A 33 -8.70 -5.47 0.88
N GLY A 34 -8.19 -4.32 1.33
CA GLY A 34 -8.95 -3.32 2.09
C GLY A 34 -9.60 -2.22 1.24
N LEU A 35 -9.50 -2.30 -0.10
CA LEU A 35 -9.86 -1.21 -0.99
C LEU A 35 -11.33 -0.79 -0.87
N TYR A 36 -12.26 -1.75 -0.92
CA TYR A 36 -13.70 -1.45 -0.80
C TYR A 36 -14.07 -0.91 0.59
N ALA A 37 -13.45 -1.45 1.65
CA ALA A 37 -13.71 -1.00 3.02
C ALA A 37 -13.27 0.46 3.23
N ARG A 38 -12.12 0.86 2.68
CA ARG A 38 -11.64 2.25 2.78
C ARG A 38 -12.51 3.22 1.99
N VAL A 39 -12.93 2.85 0.79
CA VAL A 39 -13.88 3.66 0.00
C VAL A 39 -15.23 3.77 0.71
N ALA A 40 -15.75 2.65 1.21
CA ALA A 40 -17.00 2.59 1.97
C ALA A 40 -16.97 3.50 3.20
N LYS A 41 -15.89 3.45 3.99
CA LYS A 41 -15.69 4.30 5.17
C LYS A 41 -15.64 5.79 4.78
N ARG A 42 -14.92 6.15 3.72
CA ARG A 42 -14.77 7.55 3.28
C ARG A 42 -16.09 8.16 2.79
N LEU A 43 -16.94 7.36 2.15
CA LEU A 43 -18.21 7.81 1.59
C LEU A 43 -19.41 7.51 2.49
N HIS A 44 -19.19 6.93 3.67
CA HIS A 44 -20.25 6.51 4.61
C HIS A 44 -21.30 5.56 3.98
N VAL A 45 -20.85 4.65 3.10
CA VAL A 45 -21.71 3.66 2.43
C VAL A 45 -21.34 2.23 2.82
N ASN A 46 -22.20 1.25 2.51
CA ASN A 46 -21.92 -0.15 2.78
C ASN A 46 -20.85 -0.72 1.82
N PRO A 47 -19.85 -1.50 2.28
CA PRO A 47 -18.86 -2.16 1.40
C PRO A 47 -19.48 -3.03 0.30
N SER A 48 -20.62 -3.68 0.58
CA SER A 48 -21.36 -4.47 -0.43
C SER A 48 -21.89 -3.60 -1.56
N TYR A 49 -22.28 -2.35 -1.27
CA TYR A 49 -22.69 -1.40 -2.29
C TYR A 49 -21.51 -1.00 -3.18
N VAL A 50 -20.36 -0.70 -2.57
CA VAL A 50 -19.10 -0.42 -3.29
C VAL A 50 -18.70 -1.57 -4.19
N SER A 51 -18.77 -2.82 -3.68
CA SER A 51 -18.50 -4.02 -4.47
C SER A 51 -19.46 -4.18 -5.66
N ARG A 52 -20.75 -3.87 -5.47
CA ARG A 52 -21.73 -3.90 -6.57
C ARG A 52 -21.42 -2.86 -7.64
N VAL A 53 -21.01 -1.65 -7.26
CA VAL A 53 -20.57 -0.61 -8.22
C VAL A 53 -19.31 -1.04 -8.97
N ALA A 54 -18.30 -1.55 -8.25
CA ALA A 54 -17.06 -2.04 -8.85
C ALA A 54 -17.30 -3.18 -9.87
N ARG A 55 -18.33 -4.00 -9.66
CA ARG A 55 -18.75 -5.09 -10.55
C ARG A 55 -19.70 -4.64 -11.67
N GLY A 56 -20.02 -3.34 -11.79
CA GLY A 56 -20.97 -2.82 -12.76
C GLY A 56 -22.44 -3.15 -12.48
N LYS A 57 -22.75 -3.75 -11.32
CA LYS A 57 -24.14 -4.11 -10.92
C LYS A 57 -24.95 -2.92 -10.40
N ARG A 58 -24.29 -1.82 -10.07
CA ARG A 58 -24.90 -0.54 -9.64
C ARG A 58 -24.12 0.60 -10.27
N GLN A 59 -24.79 1.73 -10.47
CA GLN A 59 -24.20 2.95 -11.03
C GLN A 59 -24.09 4.01 -9.93
N SER A 60 -22.89 4.56 -9.75
CA SER A 60 -22.62 5.68 -8.84
C SER A 60 -21.28 6.30 -9.21
N GLU A 61 -21.32 7.50 -9.75
CA GLU A 61 -20.10 8.21 -10.17
C GLU A 61 -19.19 8.55 -8.98
N ASP A 62 -19.76 8.91 -7.83
CA ASP A 62 -18.99 9.20 -6.61
C ASP A 62 -18.20 7.98 -6.14
N VAL A 63 -18.84 6.81 -6.09
CA VAL A 63 -18.17 5.55 -5.71
C VAL A 63 -17.13 5.15 -6.76
N ARG A 64 -17.45 5.30 -8.05
CA ARG A 64 -16.51 5.00 -9.15
C ARG A 64 -15.26 5.87 -9.06
N LYS A 65 -15.42 7.19 -8.94
CA LYS A 65 -14.33 8.15 -8.77
C LYS A 65 -13.52 7.84 -7.51
N ALA A 66 -14.19 7.50 -6.42
CA ALA A 66 -13.54 7.15 -5.17
C ALA A 66 -12.67 5.87 -5.29
N LEU A 67 -13.16 4.85 -6.00
CA LEU A 67 -12.42 3.62 -6.29
C LEU A 67 -11.18 3.90 -7.14
N LEU A 68 -11.33 4.69 -8.21
CA LEU A 68 -10.22 5.06 -9.09
C LEU A 68 -9.13 5.84 -8.34
N ASN A 69 -9.51 6.81 -7.51
CA ASN A 69 -8.57 7.56 -6.69
C ASN A 69 -7.82 6.66 -5.69
N GLU A 70 -8.52 5.69 -5.11
CA GLU A 70 -7.93 4.75 -4.17
C GLU A 70 -6.96 3.77 -4.85
N LEU A 71 -7.28 3.31 -6.07
CA LEU A 71 -6.37 2.52 -6.89
C LEU A 71 -5.12 3.34 -7.26
N ALA A 72 -5.28 4.60 -7.67
CA ALA A 72 -4.17 5.48 -7.98
C ALA A 72 -3.21 5.64 -6.79
N ARG A 73 -3.76 5.82 -5.57
CA ARG A 73 -2.98 5.88 -4.33
C ARG A 73 -2.17 4.59 -4.08
N ILE A 74 -2.76 3.42 -4.28
CA ILE A 74 -2.06 2.13 -4.10
C ILE A 74 -0.97 1.96 -5.16
N ASN A 75 -1.22 2.38 -6.40
CA ASN A 75 -0.23 2.30 -7.47
C ASN A 75 0.97 3.20 -7.23
N GLN A 76 0.80 4.36 -6.58
CA GLN A 76 1.94 5.21 -6.15
C GLN A 76 2.84 4.52 -5.13
N THR A 77 2.30 3.55 -4.37
CA THR A 77 3.06 2.74 -3.41
C THR A 77 3.58 1.44 -4.02
N LYS A 78 3.41 1.24 -5.33
CA LYS A 78 3.89 0.03 -6.00
C LYS A 78 5.42 -0.03 -5.87
N PRO A 79 5.96 -1.08 -5.25
CA PRO A 79 7.40 -1.25 -5.19
C PRO A 79 7.96 -1.54 -6.57
N ASP A 80 9.15 -0.98 -6.84
CA ASP A 80 9.92 -1.30 -8.05
C ASP A 80 10.54 -2.68 -7.87
N PHE A 81 9.81 -3.71 -8.27
CA PHE A 81 10.38 -5.05 -8.42
C PHE A 81 11.31 -5.00 -9.62
N GLY A 82 12.60 -4.81 -9.37
CA GLY A 82 13.64 -4.50 -10.35
C GLY A 82 13.91 -5.57 -11.41
N ILE A 83 12.91 -5.92 -12.22
CA ILE A 83 13.05 -6.72 -13.43
C ILE A 83 14.00 -5.99 -14.41
N SER A 84 13.98 -4.66 -14.43
CA SER A 84 14.86 -3.82 -15.27
C SER A 84 16.34 -3.81 -14.87
N ARG A 85 16.70 -4.25 -13.65
CA ARG A 85 18.11 -4.16 -13.16
C ARG A 85 18.98 -5.34 -13.58
N ARG A 86 18.38 -6.44 -14.08
CA ARG A 86 19.13 -7.62 -14.55
C ARG A 86 19.60 -7.54 -16.01
N MET A 87 19.07 -6.62 -16.81
CA MET A 87 19.38 -6.53 -18.25
C MET A 87 20.65 -5.71 -18.58
N THR A 88 21.21 -4.93 -17.65
CA THR A 88 22.34 -4.02 -17.92
C THR A 88 23.70 -4.48 -17.37
N ARG A 89 23.83 -5.76 -17.00
CA ARG A 89 25.11 -6.31 -16.52
C ARG A 89 25.69 -7.37 -17.45
N ASN A 90 25.86 -7.03 -18.72
CA ASN A 90 26.81 -7.68 -19.62
C ASN A 90 27.37 -6.58 -20.52
N ALA A 91 28.40 -5.90 -20.02
CA ALA A 91 29.29 -5.04 -20.78
C ALA A 91 30.61 -5.79 -20.96
#